data_AF-A0A512PNI9-F1
#
_entry.id   AF-A0A512PNI9-F1
#
_cell.length_a   1.000
_cell.length_b   1.000
_cell.length_c   1.000
_cell.angle_alpha   90.00
_cell.angle_beta   90.00
_cell.angle_gamma   90.00
#
_symmetry.space_group_name_H-M   'P 1'
#
loop_
_entity.id
_entity.type
_entity.pdbx_description
1 polymer ?
#
loop_
_entity_poly.entity_id
_entity_poly.type
_entity_poly.pdbx_seq_one_letter_code
_entity_poly.pdbx_strand_id
1 'polypeptide(L)'
;MESTRKIATEMTKSTAGIIKELYGHGNLNKAVLAGVRSASTIASPRAQKVWPFIIERLVKIEQDMELKHEKLLSADGKPTKAEISMYTAIRLYAIHQQGREPFASGASYKAESADGLTLFAALANLRRDETTRAALDRRVQALLGTTNVNSVINSITHLVEILKASTPNQKIDYPRLASDLYLFQTGFRQANQVRLAWGQQYYRFIKQTVTAEGEKTND
;
A
#
# COMPACT_ATOMS: atom_id res chain seq x y z
N MET A 1 -20.36 1.38 -10.10
CA MET A 1 -19.28 0.36 -10.16
C MET A 1 -18.13 0.79 -11.05
N GLU A 2 -18.38 1.34 -12.25
CA GLU A 2 -17.31 1.83 -13.13
C GLU A 2 -16.56 3.03 -12.56
N SER A 3 -17.28 4.04 -12.02
CA SER A 3 -16.67 5.20 -11.35
C SER A 3 -15.72 4.80 -10.22
N THR A 4 -16.15 3.90 -9.33
CA THR A 4 -15.35 3.42 -8.20
C THR A 4 -14.02 2.77 -8.65
N ARG A 5 -14.02 2.03 -9.77
CA ARG A 5 -12.78 1.43 -10.31
C ARG A 5 -11.86 2.49 -10.93
N LYS A 6 -12.43 3.51 -11.59
CA LYS A 6 -11.66 4.64 -12.12
C LYS A 6 -11.02 5.43 -10.97
N ILE A 7 -11.78 5.74 -9.90
CA ILE A 7 -11.24 6.38 -8.69
C ILE A 7 -10.12 5.54 -8.09
N ALA A 8 -10.32 4.23 -7.93
CA ALA A 8 -9.28 3.33 -7.42
C ALA A 8 -8.00 3.36 -8.29
N THR A 9 -8.13 3.52 -9.61
CA THR A 9 -6.98 3.66 -10.53
C THR A 9 -6.25 4.98 -10.33
N GLU A 10 -6.97 6.09 -10.20
CA GLU A 10 -6.37 7.40 -9.95
C GLU A 10 -5.77 7.51 -8.55
N MET A 11 -6.35 6.82 -7.56
CA MET A 11 -5.79 6.66 -6.22
C MET A 11 -4.42 5.99 -6.26
N THR A 12 -4.25 4.93 -7.07
CA THR A 12 -2.94 4.29 -7.28
C THR A 12 -1.94 5.29 -7.85
N LYS A 13 -2.27 5.97 -8.95
CA LYS A 13 -1.36 6.93 -9.60
C LYS A 13 -0.95 8.06 -8.67
N SER A 14 -1.93 8.66 -7.98
CA SER A 14 -1.71 9.77 -7.07
C SER A 14 -0.88 9.37 -5.85
N THR A 15 -1.17 8.21 -5.26
CA THR A 15 -0.38 7.69 -4.13
C THR A 15 1.07 7.42 -4.55
N ALA A 16 1.29 6.86 -5.75
CA ALA A 16 2.63 6.68 -6.30
C ALA A 16 3.38 8.01 -6.48
N GLY A 17 2.68 9.04 -6.96
CA GLY A 17 3.22 10.40 -7.06
C GLY A 17 3.66 10.96 -5.71
N ILE A 18 2.79 10.91 -4.70
CA ILE A 18 3.11 11.40 -3.34
C ILE A 18 4.30 10.64 -2.76
N ILE A 19 4.33 9.31 -2.86
CA ILE A 19 5.44 8.50 -2.31
C ILE A 19 6.76 8.86 -2.99
N LYS A 20 6.79 9.05 -4.32
CA LYS A 20 8.00 9.48 -5.05
C LYS A 20 8.46 10.88 -4.63
N GLU A 21 7.51 11.79 -4.45
CA GLU A 21 7.76 13.16 -3.99
C GLU A 21 8.34 13.19 -2.58
N LEU A 22 7.79 12.38 -1.66
CA LEU A 22 8.31 12.26 -0.29
C LEU A 22 9.66 11.54 -0.22
N TYR A 23 9.96 10.65 -1.16
CA TYR A 23 11.27 10.02 -1.29
C TYR A 23 12.33 10.99 -1.84
N GLY A 24 11.95 11.92 -2.72
CA GLY A 24 12.81 12.99 -3.21
C GLY A 24 14.09 12.49 -3.88
N HIS A 25 14.02 11.38 -4.62
CA HIS A 25 15.18 10.72 -5.25
C HIS A 25 16.32 10.38 -4.26
N GLY A 26 15.98 10.02 -3.02
CA GLY A 26 16.94 9.72 -1.94
C GLY A 26 17.07 10.85 -0.92
N ASN A 27 16.64 12.06 -1.27
CA ASN A 27 16.53 13.18 -0.34
C ASN A 27 15.17 13.17 0.35
N LEU A 28 14.97 12.18 1.24
CA LEU A 28 13.71 11.95 1.92
C LEU A 28 13.21 13.21 2.65
N ASN A 29 11.91 13.50 2.52
CA ASN A 29 11.22 14.45 3.38
C ASN A 29 11.04 13.85 4.79
N LYS A 30 12.13 13.80 5.56
CA LYS A 30 12.22 13.14 6.87
C LYS A 30 11.18 13.69 7.86
N ALA A 31 10.88 14.99 7.78
CA ALA A 31 9.92 15.65 8.66
C ALA A 31 8.49 15.15 8.44
N VAL A 32 8.04 15.05 7.18
CA VAL A 32 6.71 14.49 6.84
C VAL A 32 6.66 13.01 7.21
N LEU A 33 7.67 12.22 6.78
CA LEU A 33 7.69 10.78 7.02
C LEU A 33 7.70 10.42 8.52
N ALA A 34 8.44 11.17 9.33
CA ALA A 34 8.44 10.97 10.78
C ALA A 34 7.07 11.27 11.41
N GLY A 35 6.40 12.36 10.99
CA GLY A 35 5.06 12.71 11.44
C GLY A 35 4.04 11.61 11.15
N VAL A 36 3.99 11.17 9.89
CA VAL A 36 3.03 10.14 9.43
C VAL A 36 3.25 8.80 10.13
N ARG A 37 4.50 8.37 10.36
CA ARG A 37 4.77 7.13 11.11
C ARG A 37 4.12 7.13 12.51
N SER A 38 4.21 8.27 13.19
CA SER A 38 3.72 8.43 14.57
C SER A 38 2.21 8.66 14.68
N ALA A 39 1.51 8.87 13.56
CA ALA A 39 0.07 9.11 13.52
C ALA A 39 -0.66 7.89 12.95
N SER A 40 -1.45 7.19 13.75
CA SER A 40 -2.22 6.03 13.28
C SER A 40 -3.36 6.39 12.32
N THR A 41 -3.84 7.64 12.33
CA THR A 41 -4.95 8.10 11.50
C THR A 41 -4.65 9.46 10.87
N ILE A 42 -5.29 9.77 9.73
CA ILE A 42 -5.15 11.05 9.05
C ILE A 42 -5.65 12.24 9.89
N ALA A 43 -6.59 12.00 10.80
CA ALA A 43 -7.13 13.03 11.70
C ALA A 43 -6.15 13.43 12.82
N SER A 44 -5.02 12.73 12.99
CA SER A 44 -4.03 13.08 14.00
C SER A 44 -3.36 14.42 13.71
N PRO A 45 -3.08 15.27 14.72
CA PRO A 45 -2.29 16.49 14.52
C PRO A 45 -0.92 16.24 13.87
N ARG A 46 -0.30 15.08 14.15
CA ARG A 46 1.01 14.72 13.57
C ARG A 46 0.93 14.36 12.08
N ALA A 47 -0.27 14.13 11.54
CA ALA A 47 -0.51 13.91 10.12
C ALA A 47 -0.61 15.22 9.31
N GLN A 48 -0.72 16.39 9.95
CA GLN A 48 -0.94 17.68 9.28
C GLN A 48 0.07 17.97 8.16
N LYS A 49 1.33 17.57 8.34
CA LYS A 49 2.38 17.80 7.35
C LYS A 49 2.18 17.01 6.05
N VAL A 50 1.41 15.92 6.06
CA VAL A 50 1.11 15.15 4.83
C VAL A 50 -0.20 15.59 4.16
N TRP A 51 -1.04 16.38 4.85
CA TRP A 51 -2.33 16.79 4.32
C TRP A 51 -2.25 17.53 2.99
N PRO A 52 -1.35 18.51 2.77
CA PRO A 52 -1.29 19.21 1.49
C PRO A 52 -1.09 18.25 0.30
N PHE A 53 -0.20 17.27 0.46
CA PHE A 53 0.07 16.25 -0.57
C PHE A 53 -1.16 15.39 -0.88
N ILE A 54 -1.90 14.97 0.14
CA ILE A 54 -3.10 14.13 -0.04
C ILE A 54 -4.25 14.96 -0.63
N ILE A 55 -4.54 16.12 -0.01
CA ILE A 55 -5.67 16.97 -0.37
C ILE A 55 -5.52 17.48 -1.80
N GLU A 56 -4.34 17.96 -2.20
CA GLU A 56 -4.10 18.42 -3.58
C GLU A 56 -4.41 17.34 -4.61
N ARG A 57 -3.98 16.09 -4.36
CA ARG A 57 -4.25 14.97 -5.26
C ARG A 57 -5.73 14.61 -5.30
N LEU A 58 -6.42 14.62 -4.17
CA LEU A 58 -7.86 14.31 -4.11
C LEU A 58 -8.70 15.39 -4.81
N VAL A 59 -8.40 16.68 -4.61
CA VAL A 59 -9.03 17.79 -5.36
C VAL A 59 -8.87 17.57 -6.85
N LYS A 60 -7.65 17.24 -7.29
CA LYS A 60 -7.37 17.00 -8.70
C LYS A 60 -8.18 15.82 -9.26
N ILE A 61 -8.30 14.73 -8.51
CA ILE A 61 -9.13 13.59 -8.94
C ILE A 61 -10.61 13.99 -9.07
N GLU A 62 -11.15 14.74 -8.10
CA GLU A 62 -12.54 15.22 -8.16
C GLU A 62 -12.80 16.10 -9.39
N GLN A 63 -11.85 16.98 -9.72
CA GLN A 63 -11.90 17.87 -10.89
C GLN A 63 -11.77 17.09 -12.20
N ASP A 64 -10.72 16.29 -12.35
CA ASP A 64 -10.40 15.57 -13.60
C ASP A 64 -11.49 14.55 -13.96
N MET A 65 -12.18 14.00 -12.96
CA MET A 65 -13.24 13.00 -13.16
C MET A 65 -14.66 13.59 -13.15
N GLU A 66 -14.81 14.91 -12.99
CA GLU A 66 -16.11 15.60 -12.87
C GLU A 66 -17.07 14.92 -11.87
N LEU A 67 -16.57 14.54 -10.69
CA LEU A 67 -17.35 13.78 -9.72
C LEU A 67 -18.50 14.63 -9.13
N LYS A 68 -19.73 14.39 -9.58
CA LYS A 68 -20.92 15.15 -9.12
C LYS A 68 -21.47 14.69 -7.75
N HIS A 69 -21.24 13.43 -7.37
CA HIS A 69 -21.92 12.81 -6.23
C HIS A 69 -21.00 12.08 -5.25
N GLU A 70 -19.74 11.85 -5.62
CA GLU A 70 -18.77 11.18 -4.76
C GLU A 70 -17.71 12.19 -4.32
N LYS A 71 -17.82 12.63 -3.07
CA LYS A 71 -16.81 13.49 -2.44
C LYS A 71 -15.69 12.62 -1.89
N LEU A 72 -14.50 12.83 -2.42
CA LEU A 72 -13.25 12.25 -1.94
C LEU A 72 -12.70 13.01 -0.74
N LEU A 73 -13.06 14.28 -0.58
CA LEU A 73 -12.69 15.09 0.57
C LEU A 73 -13.80 15.22 1.60
N SER A 74 -13.40 15.32 2.86
CA SER A 74 -14.34 15.50 3.97
C SER A 74 -14.98 16.90 3.93
N ALA A 75 -16.29 16.96 4.23
CA ALA A 75 -17.01 18.23 4.40
C ALA A 75 -17.29 18.55 5.89
N ASP A 76 -17.18 17.58 6.78
CA ASP A 76 -17.52 17.68 8.21
C ASP A 76 -16.32 17.40 9.14
N GLY A 77 -15.13 17.24 8.57
CA GLY A 77 -13.90 16.91 9.30
C GLY A 77 -13.77 15.41 9.63
N LYS A 78 -14.73 14.56 9.27
CA LYS A 78 -14.58 13.10 9.38
C LYS A 78 -13.87 12.56 8.14
N PRO A 79 -12.76 11.82 8.29
CA PRO A 79 -12.02 11.30 7.14
C PRO A 79 -12.87 10.44 6.22
N THR A 80 -12.77 10.69 4.91
CA THR A 80 -13.41 9.89 3.87
C THR A 80 -12.66 8.58 3.63
N LYS A 81 -13.29 7.67 2.89
CA LYS A 81 -12.65 6.41 2.45
C LYS A 81 -11.38 6.68 1.63
N ALA A 82 -11.37 7.71 0.79
CA ALA A 82 -10.23 8.06 -0.05
C ALA A 82 -9.08 8.61 0.80
N GLU A 83 -9.37 9.55 1.71
CA GLU A 83 -8.41 10.11 2.65
C GLU A 83 -7.76 9.04 3.53
N ILE A 84 -8.58 8.15 4.12
CA ILE A 84 -8.11 7.01 4.93
C ILE A 84 -7.17 6.12 4.11
N SER A 85 -7.51 5.83 2.85
CA SER A 85 -6.78 4.89 2.01
C SER A 85 -5.42 5.42 1.55
N MET A 86 -5.37 6.66 1.03
CA MET A 86 -4.11 7.30 0.64
C MET A 86 -3.20 7.45 1.86
N TYR A 87 -3.74 7.98 2.95
CA TYR A 87 -2.98 8.17 4.18
C TYR A 87 -2.39 6.87 4.71
N THR A 88 -3.20 5.81 4.76
CA THR A 88 -2.74 4.51 5.25
C THR A 88 -1.60 3.96 4.40
N ALA A 89 -1.70 4.02 3.07
CA ALA A 89 -0.64 3.55 2.19
C ALA A 89 0.67 4.35 2.37
N ILE A 90 0.57 5.69 2.45
CA ILE A 90 1.73 6.56 2.70
C ILE A 90 2.36 6.27 4.06
N ARG A 91 1.53 6.01 5.09
CA ARG A 91 2.00 5.64 6.42
C ARG A 91 2.76 4.31 6.42
N LEU A 92 2.21 3.29 5.78
CA LEU A 92 2.84 1.98 5.68
C LEU A 92 4.17 2.06 4.92
N TYR A 93 4.22 2.86 3.84
CA TYR A 93 5.47 3.21 3.17
C TYR A 93 6.46 3.87 4.13
N ALA A 94 6.04 4.88 4.88
CA ALA A 94 6.93 5.61 5.79
C ALA A 94 7.51 4.71 6.89
N ILE A 95 6.73 3.75 7.41
CA ILE A 95 7.18 2.71 8.35
C ILE A 95 8.24 1.83 7.71
N HIS A 96 7.97 1.34 6.51
CA HIS A 96 8.87 0.44 5.79
C HIS A 96 10.18 1.13 5.40
N GLN A 97 10.12 2.37 4.91
CA GLN A 97 11.27 3.18 4.50
C GLN A 97 12.18 3.59 5.67
N GLN A 98 11.67 3.60 6.91
CA GLN A 98 12.43 4.08 8.06
C GLN A 98 13.73 3.28 8.28
N GLY A 99 14.86 3.99 8.27
CA GLY A 99 16.18 3.41 8.52
C GLY A 99 16.77 2.67 7.31
N ARG A 100 16.21 2.87 6.11
CA ARG A 100 16.67 2.24 4.87
C ARG A 100 17.05 3.32 3.86
N GLU A 101 18.20 3.11 3.21
CA GLU A 101 18.64 3.88 2.05
C GLU A 101 17.86 3.49 0.78
N PRO A 102 17.67 2.20 0.45
CA PRO A 102 16.94 1.83 -0.77
C PRO A 102 15.47 2.23 -0.69
N PHE A 103 14.91 2.65 -1.83
CA PHE A 103 13.50 2.97 -1.95
C PHE A 103 12.63 1.74 -1.67
N ALA A 104 11.74 1.83 -0.68
CA ALA A 104 10.93 0.70 -0.20
C ALA A 104 9.64 0.46 -1.00
N SER A 105 9.29 1.37 -1.93
CA SER A 105 8.11 1.24 -2.79
C SER A 105 8.51 0.82 -4.19
N GLY A 106 7.73 -0.05 -4.83
CA GLY A 106 7.96 -0.52 -6.20
C GLY A 106 6.67 -1.02 -6.84
N ALA A 107 6.56 -0.94 -8.16
CA ALA A 107 5.35 -1.36 -8.86
C ALA A 107 5.27 -2.89 -8.95
N SER A 108 4.07 -3.45 -8.72
CA SER A 108 3.83 -4.90 -8.84
C SER A 108 3.29 -5.34 -10.21
N TYR A 109 3.01 -4.37 -11.09
CA TYR A 109 2.38 -4.58 -12.38
C TYR A 109 3.13 -3.84 -13.48
N LYS A 110 2.91 -4.26 -14.74
CA LYS A 110 3.71 -3.95 -15.96
C LYS A 110 5.07 -4.64 -15.96
N ALA A 111 5.13 -5.83 -16.55
CA ALA A 111 6.25 -6.78 -16.50
C ALA A 111 7.63 -6.16 -16.75
N GLU A 112 7.74 -5.18 -17.65
CA GLU A 112 9.02 -4.54 -18.01
C GLU A 112 9.48 -3.48 -16.99
N SER A 113 8.60 -3.01 -16.11
CA SER A 113 8.89 -1.94 -15.13
C SER A 113 8.54 -2.32 -13.69
N ALA A 114 8.08 -3.55 -13.47
CA ALA A 114 7.71 -4.05 -12.17
C ALA A 114 8.98 -4.35 -11.36
N ASP A 115 9.23 -3.54 -10.34
CA ASP A 115 10.38 -3.65 -9.45
C ASP A 115 9.99 -3.98 -8.00
N GLY A 116 8.70 -4.25 -7.75
CA GLY A 116 8.17 -4.59 -6.44
C GLY A 116 7.11 -5.69 -6.47
N LEU A 117 6.59 -6.03 -5.29
CA LEU A 117 5.52 -7.01 -5.11
C LEU A 117 4.30 -6.36 -4.45
N THR A 118 3.13 -6.97 -4.60
CA THR A 118 2.03 -6.67 -3.67
C THR A 118 2.42 -7.11 -2.27
N LEU A 119 1.86 -6.47 -1.24
CA LEU A 119 2.14 -6.84 0.15
C LEU A 119 1.93 -8.34 0.40
N PHE A 120 0.81 -8.89 -0.07
CA PHE A 120 0.48 -10.30 0.16
C PHE A 120 1.35 -11.26 -0.65
N ALA A 121 1.82 -10.87 -1.83
CA ALA A 121 2.82 -11.65 -2.58
C ALA A 121 4.18 -11.66 -1.87
N ALA A 122 4.60 -10.53 -1.28
CA ALA A 122 5.82 -10.47 -0.48
C ALA A 122 5.70 -11.32 0.80
N LEU A 123 4.54 -11.30 1.46
CA LEU A 123 4.26 -12.17 2.60
C LEU A 123 4.22 -13.66 2.20
N ALA A 124 3.76 -13.99 0.99
CA ALA A 124 3.82 -15.36 0.46
C ALA A 124 5.26 -15.86 0.34
N ASN A 125 6.20 -14.99 -0.04
CA ASN A 125 7.62 -15.33 -0.05
C ASN A 125 8.15 -15.59 1.37
N LEU A 126 7.79 -14.74 2.34
CA LEU A 126 8.20 -14.93 3.73
C LEU A 126 7.61 -16.21 4.35
N ARG A 127 6.36 -16.54 4.00
CA ARG A 127 5.65 -17.76 4.42
C ARG A 127 6.38 -19.07 4.04
N ARG A 128 7.33 -19.02 3.10
CA ARG A 128 8.16 -20.18 2.73
C ARG A 128 8.98 -20.70 3.91
N ASP A 129 9.41 -19.80 4.79
CA ASP A 129 10.11 -20.16 6.02
C ASP A 129 9.13 -20.84 7.00
N GLU A 130 9.42 -22.09 7.33
CA GLU A 130 8.60 -22.92 8.23
C GLU A 130 8.48 -22.34 9.63
N THR A 131 9.51 -21.64 10.11
CA THR A 131 9.55 -21.05 11.45
C THR A 131 8.58 -19.89 11.59
N THR A 132 8.31 -19.16 10.50
CA THR A 132 7.42 -17.99 10.49
C THR A 132 6.04 -18.29 9.92
N ARG A 133 5.90 -19.35 9.10
CA ARG A 133 4.68 -19.74 8.38
C ARG A 133 3.43 -19.75 9.25
N ALA A 134 3.43 -20.49 10.36
CA ALA A 134 2.26 -20.64 11.21
C ALA A 134 1.82 -19.31 11.86
N ALA A 135 2.78 -18.45 12.21
CA ALA A 135 2.49 -17.14 12.78
C ALA A 135 1.93 -16.17 11.72
N LEU A 136 2.45 -16.21 10.49
CA LEU A 136 1.94 -15.42 9.37
C LEU A 136 0.53 -15.87 8.96
N ASP A 137 0.31 -17.19 8.84
CA ASP A 137 -0.99 -17.75 8.45
C ASP A 137 -2.10 -17.31 9.41
N ARG A 138 -1.86 -17.38 10.72
CA ARG A 138 -2.83 -16.90 11.72
C ARG A 138 -3.18 -15.41 11.54
N ARG A 139 -2.18 -14.55 11.33
CA ARG A 139 -2.38 -13.10 11.16
C ARG A 139 -3.12 -12.77 9.87
N VAL A 140 -2.76 -13.43 8.77
CA VAL A 140 -3.41 -13.21 7.47
C VAL A 140 -4.83 -13.77 7.49
N GLN A 141 -5.07 -14.96 8.05
CA GLN A 141 -6.43 -15.51 8.18
C GLN A 141 -7.35 -14.59 8.99
N ALA A 142 -6.87 -14.06 10.13
CA ALA A 142 -7.62 -13.10 10.93
C ALA A 142 -7.96 -11.82 10.14
N LEU A 143 -7.00 -11.30 9.37
CA LEU A 143 -7.20 -10.15 8.49
C LEU A 143 -8.25 -10.43 7.41
N LEU A 144 -8.22 -11.61 6.78
CA LEU A 144 -9.21 -11.99 5.76
C LEU A 144 -10.60 -12.22 6.37
N GLY A 145 -10.69 -12.60 7.64
CA GLY A 145 -11.96 -12.80 8.34
C GLY A 145 -12.69 -11.51 8.71
N THR A 146 -11.98 -10.38 8.87
CA THR A 146 -12.60 -9.14 9.37
C THR A 146 -13.30 -8.31 8.29
N THR A 147 -14.36 -7.60 8.69
CA THR A 147 -15.09 -6.61 7.87
C THR A 147 -14.80 -5.17 8.30
N ASN A 148 -14.09 -4.99 9.43
CA ASN A 148 -13.81 -3.68 9.99
C ASN A 148 -12.50 -3.11 9.40
N VAL A 149 -12.59 -1.94 8.76
CA VAL A 149 -11.44 -1.30 8.12
C VAL A 149 -10.32 -0.97 9.11
N ASN A 150 -10.62 -0.53 10.34
CA ASN A 150 -9.59 -0.22 11.33
C ASN A 150 -8.83 -1.49 11.75
N SER A 151 -9.54 -2.60 11.91
CA SER A 151 -8.92 -3.91 12.19
C SER A 151 -8.03 -4.37 11.04
N VAL A 152 -8.46 -4.18 9.79
CA VAL A 152 -7.63 -4.44 8.60
C VAL A 152 -6.37 -3.58 8.59
N ILE A 153 -6.49 -2.28 8.80
CA ILE A 153 -5.36 -1.33 8.81
C ILE A 153 -4.34 -1.68 9.91
N ASN A 154 -4.81 -1.98 11.11
CA ASN A 154 -3.95 -2.41 12.22
C ASN A 154 -3.22 -3.71 11.89
N SER A 155 -3.92 -4.68 11.32
CA SER A 155 -3.35 -5.98 10.94
C SER A 155 -2.30 -5.84 9.84
N ILE A 156 -2.58 -5.04 8.81
CA ILE A 156 -1.64 -4.70 7.73
C ILE A 156 -0.41 -3.97 8.26
N THR A 157 -0.58 -3.05 9.22
CA THR A 157 0.54 -2.33 9.84
C THR A 157 1.52 -3.31 10.47
N HIS A 158 1.03 -4.26 11.29
CA HIS A 158 1.90 -5.28 11.89
C HIS A 158 2.55 -6.18 10.84
N LEU A 159 1.85 -6.53 9.76
CA LEU A 159 2.42 -7.34 8.68
C LEU A 159 3.55 -6.60 7.94
N VAL A 160 3.43 -5.29 7.74
CA VAL A 160 4.49 -4.46 7.14
C VAL A 160 5.70 -4.35 8.05
N GLU A 161 5.51 -4.26 9.38
CA GLU A 161 6.62 -4.27 10.33
C GLU A 161 7.39 -5.60 10.33
N ILE A 162 6.68 -6.73 10.27
CA ILE A 162 7.28 -8.05 10.10
C ILE A 162 8.06 -8.12 8.79
N LEU A 163 7.43 -7.72 7.68
CA LEU A 163 8.08 -7.71 6.36
C LEU A 163 9.36 -6.86 6.36
N LYS A 164 9.29 -5.67 6.95
CA LYS A 164 10.43 -4.76 7.08
C LYS A 164 11.59 -5.41 7.82
N ALA A 165 11.31 -6.13 8.91
CA ALA A 165 12.33 -6.81 9.71
C ALA A 165 12.92 -8.03 8.99
N SER A 166 12.11 -8.76 8.22
CA SER A 166 12.53 -10.01 7.59
C SER A 166 13.10 -9.86 6.18
N THR A 167 12.73 -8.81 5.43
CA THR A 167 13.09 -8.65 4.01
C THR A 167 13.56 -7.22 3.69
N PRO A 168 14.80 -6.87 4.06
CA PRO A 168 15.31 -5.49 4.01
C PRO A 168 15.51 -4.90 2.61
N ASN A 169 15.32 -5.70 1.55
CA ASN A 169 15.43 -5.23 0.16
C ASN A 169 14.12 -5.36 -0.63
N GLN A 170 13.08 -5.96 -0.05
CA GLN A 170 11.82 -6.17 -0.76
C GLN A 170 11.08 -4.83 -0.93
N LYS A 171 10.77 -4.46 -2.17
CA LYS A 171 9.90 -3.32 -2.49
C LYS A 171 8.43 -3.73 -2.50
N ILE A 172 7.56 -2.85 -2.03
CA ILE A 172 6.11 -3.08 -1.95
C ILE A 172 5.34 -2.06 -2.77
N ASP A 173 4.29 -2.53 -3.44
CA ASP A 173 3.33 -1.70 -4.17
C ASP A 173 2.30 -1.08 -3.23
N TYR A 174 2.75 -0.13 -2.40
CA TYR A 174 1.89 0.70 -1.56
C TYR A 174 0.83 1.49 -2.34
N PRO A 175 1.13 2.03 -3.54
CA PRO A 175 0.11 2.67 -4.36
C PRO A 175 -1.08 1.76 -4.68
N ARG A 176 -0.83 0.51 -5.08
CA ARG A 176 -1.90 -0.47 -5.28
C ARG A 176 -2.64 -0.77 -3.97
N LEU A 177 -1.94 -0.87 -2.86
CA LEU A 177 -2.58 -1.10 -1.55
C LEU A 177 -3.55 0.04 -1.16
N ALA A 178 -3.26 1.29 -1.55
CA ALA A 178 -4.20 2.41 -1.37
C ALA A 178 -5.52 2.15 -2.12
N SER A 179 -5.44 1.69 -3.37
CA SER A 179 -6.63 1.35 -4.16
C SER A 179 -7.42 0.18 -3.58
N ASP A 180 -6.72 -0.85 -3.08
CA ASP A 180 -7.34 -2.01 -2.42
C ASP A 180 -8.10 -1.58 -1.15
N LEU A 181 -7.48 -0.71 -0.33
CA LEU A 181 -8.12 -0.18 0.89
C LEU A 181 -9.32 0.71 0.59
N TYR A 182 -9.27 1.49 -0.49
CA TYR A 182 -10.42 2.29 -0.92
C TYR A 182 -11.57 1.38 -1.36
N LEU A 183 -11.28 0.41 -2.24
CA LEU A 183 -12.27 -0.58 -2.68
C LEU A 183 -12.86 -1.38 -1.50
N PHE A 184 -12.02 -1.78 -0.55
CA PHE A 184 -12.46 -2.50 0.65
C PHE A 184 -13.57 -1.75 1.42
N GLN A 185 -13.48 -0.42 1.47
CA GLN A 185 -14.44 0.41 2.20
C GLN A 185 -15.72 0.73 1.38
N THR A 186 -15.73 0.50 0.07
CA THR A 186 -16.83 0.93 -0.82
C THR A 186 -18.08 0.05 -0.75
N GLY A 187 -17.98 -1.16 -0.17
CA GLY A 187 -19.13 -2.02 0.07
C GLY A 187 -18.74 -3.48 0.32
N PHE A 188 -19.67 -4.28 0.82
CA PHE A 188 -19.43 -5.68 1.19
C PHE A 188 -18.91 -6.53 0.01
N ARG A 189 -19.49 -6.35 -1.19
CA ARG A 189 -19.06 -7.07 -2.40
C ARG A 189 -17.60 -6.76 -2.74
N GLN A 190 -17.23 -5.48 -2.72
CA GLN A 190 -15.88 -5.02 -3.03
C GLN A 190 -14.89 -5.46 -1.95
N ALA A 191 -15.26 -5.39 -0.68
CA ALA A 191 -14.47 -5.93 0.43
C ALA A 191 -14.18 -7.43 0.23
N ASN A 192 -15.16 -8.23 -0.18
CA ASN A 192 -14.95 -9.65 -0.48
C ASN A 192 -14.01 -9.87 -1.66
N GLN A 193 -14.12 -9.07 -2.71
CA GLN A 193 -13.23 -9.14 -3.88
C GLN A 193 -11.78 -8.83 -3.50
N VAL A 194 -11.57 -7.78 -2.69
CA VAL A 194 -10.24 -7.41 -2.17
C VAL A 194 -9.67 -8.53 -1.30
N ARG A 195 -10.46 -9.08 -0.38
CA ARG A 195 -10.03 -10.21 0.46
C ARG A 195 -9.67 -11.45 -0.35
N LEU A 196 -10.47 -11.79 -1.36
CA LEU A 196 -10.16 -12.90 -2.25
C LEU A 196 -8.85 -12.64 -3.01
N ALA A 197 -8.64 -11.43 -3.53
CA ALA A 197 -7.42 -11.07 -4.22
C ALA A 197 -6.18 -11.14 -3.30
N TRP A 198 -6.29 -10.65 -2.06
CA TRP A 198 -5.23 -10.77 -1.05
C TRP A 198 -4.94 -12.22 -0.68
N GLY A 199 -5.98 -13.04 -0.47
CA GLY A 199 -5.84 -14.47 -0.23
C GLY A 199 -5.17 -15.20 -1.40
N GLN A 200 -5.58 -14.91 -2.63
CA GLN A 200 -4.94 -15.45 -3.83
C GLN A 200 -3.46 -15.04 -3.90
N GLN A 201 -3.12 -13.78 -3.63
CA GLN A 201 -1.74 -13.32 -3.62
C GLN A 201 -0.90 -14.00 -2.53
N TYR A 202 -1.49 -14.25 -1.35
CA TYR A 202 -0.79 -14.84 -0.21
C TYR A 202 -0.59 -16.36 -0.32
N TYR A 203 -1.60 -17.08 -0.81
CA TYR A 203 -1.56 -18.54 -0.93
C TYR A 203 -1.04 -19.03 -2.28
N ARG A 204 -0.94 -18.16 -3.29
CA ARG A 204 -0.36 -18.53 -4.59
C ARG A 204 1.15 -18.57 -4.49
N PHE A 205 1.71 -19.69 -4.90
CA PHE A 205 3.14 -19.86 -5.06
C PHE A 205 3.66 -18.99 -6.22
N ILE A 206 4.56 -18.04 -5.92
CA ILE A 206 5.33 -17.31 -6.93
C ILE A 206 6.74 -17.91 -6.97
N LYS A 207 7.04 -18.67 -8.03
CA LYS A 207 8.42 -19.03 -8.39
C LYS A 207 9.07 -17.74 -8.90
N GLN A 208 10.05 -17.19 -8.18
CA GLN A 208 10.88 -16.13 -8.75
C GLN A 208 11.59 -16.70 -9.98
N THR A 209 11.31 -16.15 -11.16
CA THR A 209 12.19 -16.31 -12.32
C THR A 209 13.43 -15.48 -12.02
N VAL A 210 14.49 -16.12 -11.53
CA VAL A 210 15.82 -15.55 -11.57
C VAL A 210 16.16 -15.43 -13.05
N THR A 211 16.25 -14.21 -13.57
CA THR A 211 16.88 -13.99 -14.87
C THR A 211 18.32 -14.44 -14.71
N ALA A 212 18.66 -15.57 -15.31
CA ALA A 212 20.04 -16.05 -15.35
C ALA A 212 20.85 -15.03 -16.16
N GLU A 213 21.63 -14.20 -15.46
CA GLU A 213 22.66 -13.38 -16.10
C GLU A 213 23.80 -14.29 -16.55
N GLY A 214 23.90 -14.46 -17.87
CA GLY A 214 25.14 -14.70 -18.62
C GLY A 214 26.01 -15.89 -18.24
N GLU A 215 25.72 -17.07 -18.82
CA GLU A 215 26.80 -17.99 -19.18
C GLU A 215 27.72 -17.28 -20.19
N LYS A 216 28.81 -16.71 -19.70
CA LYS A 216 30.01 -16.50 -20.51
C LYS A 216 30.70 -17.85 -20.63
N THR A 217 30.43 -18.57 -21.71
CA THR A 217 31.37 -19.55 -22.23
C THR A 217 32.51 -18.77 -22.91
N ASN A 218 33.68 -18.77 -22.28
CA ASN A 218 34.93 -18.42 -22.95
C ASN A 218 35.27 -19.54 -23.94
N ASP A 219 35.65 -19.14 -25.16
CA ASP A 219 36.46 -19.92 -26.10
C ASP A 219 37.78 -20.39 -25.49
#